data_AF-A0A496S427-F1
#
_entry.id   AF-A0A496S427-F1
#
_cell.length_a   1.000
_cell.length_b   1.000
_cell.length_c   1.000
_cell.angle_alpha   90.00
_cell.angle_beta   90.00
_cell.angle_gamma   90.00
#
_symmetry.space_group_name_H-M   'P 1'
#
loop_
_entity.id
_entity.type
_entity.pdbx_description
1 polymer ?
#
loop_
_entity_poly.entity_id
_entity_poly.type
_entity_poly.pdbx_seq_one_letter_code
_entity_poly.pdbx_strand_id
1 'polypeptide(L)' 'MAEKKFFTVKEVAQELGISKQTLLRYEKKGVFPKPGRHPINNWRRYTIREIEKLKKILLKEEGQEDYGGEEKIY' A
#
# COMPACT_ATOMS: atom_id res chain seq x y z
N MET A 1 12.71 -4.43 -19.16
CA MET A 1 12.28 -3.38 -18.21
C MET A 1 13.06 -3.60 -16.93
N ALA A 2 13.74 -2.59 -16.40
CA ALA A 2 14.51 -2.72 -15.15
C ALA A 2 13.53 -2.99 -13.99
N GLU A 3 13.71 -4.10 -13.28
CA GLU A 3 12.93 -4.40 -12.08
C GLU A 3 13.21 -3.32 -11.03
N LYS A 4 12.25 -2.42 -10.81
CA LYS A 4 12.29 -1.51 -9.66
C LYS A 4 12.26 -2.36 -8.40
N LYS A 5 13.38 -2.40 -7.69
CA LYS A 5 13.50 -3.15 -6.41
C LYS A 5 12.64 -2.56 -5.29
N PHE A 6 12.26 -1.29 -5.43
CA PHE A 6 11.50 -0.55 -4.43
C PHE A 6 10.38 0.27 -5.08
N PHE A 7 9.25 0.30 -4.39
CA PHE A 7 8.03 1.00 -4.75
C PHE A 7 7.69 2.03 -3.68
N THR A 8 7.21 3.17 -4.13
CA THR A 8 6.66 4.22 -3.25
C THR A 8 5.24 3.91 -2.83
N VAL A 9 4.75 4.56 -1.77
CA VAL A 9 3.34 4.51 -1.33
C VAL A 9 2.37 4.72 -2.51
N LYS A 10 2.70 5.63 -3.44
CA LYS A 10 1.88 5.91 -4.62
C LYS A 10 1.81 4.70 -5.55
N GLU A 11 2.97 4.14 -5.90
CA GLU A 11 3.04 3.00 -6.82
C GLU A 11 2.36 1.77 -6.23
N VAL A 12 2.56 1.50 -4.94
CA VAL A 12 1.89 0.38 -4.26
C VAL A 12 0.38 0.56 -4.24
N ALA A 13 -0.11 1.77 -3.95
CA ALA A 13 -1.54 2.05 -3.97
C ALA A 13 -2.14 1.79 -5.37
N GLN A 14 -1.44 2.20 -6.43
CA GLN A 14 -1.84 1.94 -7.81
C GLN A 14 -1.84 0.44 -8.15
N GLU A 15 -0.80 -0.29 -7.73
CA GLU A 15 -0.67 -1.74 -7.97
C GLU A 15 -1.75 -2.55 -7.24
N LEU A 16 -2.13 -2.11 -6.04
CA LEU A 16 -3.17 -2.75 -5.23
C LEU A 16 -4.59 -2.29 -5.63
N GLY A 17 -4.74 -1.27 -6.48
CA GLY A 17 -6.03 -0.71 -6.85
C GLY A 17 -6.75 0.03 -5.71
N ILE A 18 -6.01 0.49 -4.69
CA ILE A 18 -6.55 1.22 -3.54
C ILE A 18 -6.05 2.66 -3.50
N SER A 19 -6.70 3.51 -2.71
CA SER A 19 -6.20 4.88 -2.48
C SER A 19 -4.98 4.87 -1.56
N LYS A 20 -4.12 5.89 -1.69
CA LYS A 20 -3.00 6.11 -0.74
C LYS A 20 -3.49 6.24 0.71
N GLN A 21 -4.66 6.85 0.90
CA GLN A 21 -5.27 7.05 2.21
C GLN A 21 -5.73 5.72 2.80
N THR A 22 -6.31 4.83 1.98
CA THR A 22 -6.66 3.46 2.37
C THR A 22 -5.42 2.71 2.84
N LEU A 23 -4.33 2.78 2.08
CA LEU A 23 -3.06 2.17 2.43
C LEU A 23 -2.52 2.71 3.78
N LEU A 24 -2.52 4.03 3.98
CA LEU A 24 -2.12 4.65 5.25
C LEU A 24 -3.06 4.28 6.42
N ARG A 25 -4.36 4.15 6.16
CA ARG A 25 -5.36 3.76 7.15
C ARG A 25 -5.14 2.31 7.59
N TYR A 26 -4.84 1.41 6.66
CA TYR A 26 -4.50 0.02 6.98
C TYR A 26 -3.16 -0.12 7.70
N GLU A 27 -2.16 0.69 7.35
CA GLU A 27 -0.92 0.80 8.16
C GLU A 27 -1.22 1.26 9.59
N LYS A 28 -2.08 2.28 9.77
CA LYS A 28 -2.49 2.79 11.10
C LYS A 28 -3.30 1.78 11.90
N LYS A 29 -4.21 1.06 11.24
CA LYS A 29 -5.04 0.01 11.86
C LYS A 29 -4.25 -1.27 12.20
N GLY A 30 -3.03 -1.41 11.69
CA GLY A 30 -2.22 -2.62 11.87
C GLY A 30 -2.62 -3.79 10.96
N VAL A 31 -3.50 -3.53 9.99
CA VAL A 31 -3.88 -4.50 8.94
C VAL A 31 -2.70 -4.73 8.01
N PHE A 32 -2.04 -3.65 7.60
CA PHE A 32 -0.84 -3.72 6.76
C PHE A 32 0.43 -3.74 7.62
N PRO A 33 1.41 -4.59 7.29
CA PRO A 33 2.70 -4.57 7.96
C PRO A 33 3.37 -3.21 7.74
N LYS A 34 4.09 -2.73 8.76
CA LYS A 34 4.84 -1.47 8.67
C LYS A 34 5.86 -1.57 7.52
N PRO A 35 5.89 -0.62 6.58
CA PRO A 35 6.83 -0.65 5.48
C PRO A 35 8.26 -0.56 5.97
N GLY A 36 9.16 -1.17 5.20
CA GLY A 36 10.59 -0.89 5.31
C GLY A 36 10.85 0.62 5.25
N ARG A 37 11.68 1.13 6.15
CA ARG A 37 12.18 2.51 6.08
C ARG A 37 13.54 2.52 5.42
N HIS A 38 13.79 3.51 4.56
CA HIS A 38 15.13 3.71 4.02
C HIS A 38 16.07 4.12 5.17
N PRO A 39 17.23 3.46 5.34
CA PRO A 39 18.16 3.75 6.45
C PRO A 39 18.78 5.16 6.45
N ILE A 40 18.59 5.93 5.37
CA ILE A 40 19.25 7.24 5.17
C ILE A 40 18.19 8.34 5.16
N ASN A 41 17.12 8.17 4.38
CA ASN A 41 16.11 9.23 4.20
C ASN A 41 14.79 8.96 4.93
N ASN A 42 14.68 7.85 5.66
CA ASN A 42 13.50 7.43 6.41
C ASN A 42 12.19 7.33 5.59
N TRP A 43 12.28 7.36 4.25
CA TRP A 43 11.13 7.20 3.36
C TRP A 43 10.60 5.78 3.40
N ARG A 44 9.28 5.64 3.28
CA ARG A 44 8.59 4.35 3.16
C ARG A 44 8.94 3.74 1.81
N ARG A 45 9.54 2.55 1.84
CA ARG A 45 9.82 1.74 0.66
C ARG A 45 9.12 0.40 0.79
N TYR A 46 8.52 -0.03 -0.30
CA TYR A 46 7.91 -1.35 -0.40
C TYR A 46 8.65 -2.16 -1.44
N THR A 47 8.84 -3.44 -1.17
CA THR A 47 9.37 -4.42 -2.09
C THR A 47 8.23 -5.19 -2.75
N ILE A 48 8.51 -5.87 -3.85
CA ILE A 48 7.54 -6.75 -4.53
C ILE A 48 6.92 -7.74 -3.54
N ARG A 49 7.74 -8.33 -2.68
CA ARG A 49 7.29 -9.26 -1.63
C ARG A 49 6.33 -8.63 -0.63
N GLU A 50 6.49 -7.36 -0.31
CA GLU A 50 5.55 -6.63 0.54
C GLU A 50 4.24 -6.40 -0.21
N ILE A 51 4.28 -5.97 -1.47
CA ILE A 51 3.09 -5.78 -2.30
C ILE A 51 2.28 -7.08 -2.41
N GLU A 52 2.93 -8.22 -2.66
CA GLU A 52 2.26 -9.52 -2.70
C GLU A 52 1.61 -9.89 -1.37
N LYS A 53 2.25 -9.58 -0.24
CA LYS A 53 1.64 -9.77 1.09
C LYS A 53 0.42 -8.87 1.28
N LEU A 54 0.52 -7.60 0.89
CA LEU A 54 -0.60 -6.65 0.96
C LEU A 54 -1.78 -7.14 0.12
N LYS A 55 -1.52 -7.61 -1.09
CA LYS A 55 -2.54 -8.18 -1.99
C LYS A 55 -3.23 -9.39 -1.35
N LYS A 56 -2.48 -10.28 -0.69
CA LYS A 56 -3.06 -11.41 0.05
C LYS A 56 -3.92 -10.98 1.24
N ILE A 57 -3.55 -9.90 1.92
CA ILE A 57 -4.33 -9.35 3.04
C ILE A 57 -5.64 -8.76 2.51
N LEU A 58 -5.59 -8.00 1.41
CA LEU A 58 -6.78 -7.44 0.77
C LEU A 58 -7.78 -8.51 0.33
N LEU A 59 -7.30 -9.58 -0.33
CA LEU A 59 -8.13 -10.73 -0.72
C LEU A 59 -8.80 -11.44 0.48
N LYS A 60 -8.22 -11.30 1.68
CA LYS A 60 -8.78 -11.88 2.92
C LYS A 60 -9.78 -10.94 3.60
N GLU A 61 -9.71 -9.65 3.33
CA GLU A 61 -10.56 -8.60 3.92
C GLU A 61 -11.79 -8.24 3.07
N GLU A 62 -12.03 -8.93 1.94
CA GLU A 62 -13.16 -8.71 1.01
C GLU A 62 -14.57 -8.96 1.59
N GLY A 63 -14.72 -8.90 2.91
CA GLY A 63 -15.96 -9.05 3.67
C GLY A 63 -16.43 -7.82 4.44
N GLN A 64 -15.88 -6.61 4.24
CA GLN A 64 -16.46 -5.38 4.79
C GLN A 64 -16.42 -4.21 3.81
N GLU A 65 -17.61 -3.85 3.32
CA GLU A 65 -17.93 -2.58 2.67
C GLU A 65 -17.66 -1.37 3.60
N ASP A 66 -17.69 -0.20 2.97
CA ASP A 66 -17.72 1.17 3.52
C ASP A 66 -16.43 1.98 3.70
N TYR A 67 -16.64 3.29 3.47
CA TYR A 67 -15.75 4.46 3.49
C TYR A 67 -14.91 4.69 2.22
N GLY A 68 -15.19 5.69 1.40
CA GLY A 68 -15.81 6.99 1.67
C GLY A 68 -15.00 8.01 0.87
N GLY A 69 -15.69 8.79 0.05
CA GLY A 69 -15.09 9.61 -1.01
C GLY A 69 -14.03 10.58 -0.53
N GLU A 70 -13.08 10.89 -1.43
CA GLU A 70 -12.79 12.25 -1.87
C GLU A 70 -11.86 12.23 -3.09
N GLU A 71 -12.34 12.93 -4.12
CA GLU A 71 -11.64 13.46 -5.30
C GLU A 71 -10.82 12.53 -6.20
N LYS A 72 -11.52 11.98 -7.21
CA LYS A 72 -10.91 11.67 -8.50
C LYS A 72 -10.34 12.97 -9.09
N ILE A 73 -9.02 13.08 -9.16
CA ILE A 73 -8.37 13.95 -10.14
C ILE A 73 -7.53 13.06 -11.06
N TYR A 74 -8.18 12.50 -12.07
CA TYR A 74 -7.59 12.12 -13.36
C TYR A 74 -8.67 12.21 -14.43
#